data_AF-A0A2J7TJU4-F1
#
_entry.id   AF-A0A2J7TJU4-F1
#
_cell.length_a   1.000
_cell.length_b   1.000
_cell.length_c   1.000
_cell.angle_alpha   90.00
_cell.angle_beta   90.00
_cell.angle_gamma   90.00
#
_symmetry.space_group_name_H-M   'P 1'
#
loop_
_entity.id
_entity.type
_entity.pdbx_description
1 polymer ?
#
loop_
_entity_poly.entity_id
_entity_poly.type
_entity_poly.pdbx_seq_one_letter_code
_entity_poly.pdbx_strand_id
1 'polypeptide(L)'
;MRCGDERRGFEAARGGRGYNSHHRSSDKSGGDDAAFDGSRLDPRFGQGHRWYFQPARSPLPRPDRRARTGFGKKRMTLKKAAVLAGVSIAALALAFGGGAYVGRRLPAGTVLAGGAGATTIHFAPAENLERVDVELIRQATTAIDFAAYVLTDVAVTRALTERADHGVVVRLYLYEDQLPRGGAPLAALQELRATPGVETRIKSAGALMHLKGYQIDGRLLRTGSANFSASGLKRQDNDLIVIEARAAADAFKRNFEAIWARAQAAAVN
;
A
#
# COMPACT_ATOMS: atom_id res chain seq x y z
N MET A 1 -11.14 28.90 -67.63
CA MET A 1 -11.88 29.21 -66.39
C MET A 1 -12.51 27.90 -65.90
N ARG A 2 -12.07 27.39 -64.73
CA ARG A 2 -12.50 26.19 -63.94
C ARG A 2 -12.47 24.80 -64.65
N CYS A 3 -11.64 23.82 -64.24
CA CYS A 3 -11.67 22.97 -63.01
C CYS A 3 -12.85 21.98 -63.06
N GLY A 4 -12.76 20.65 -62.91
CA GLY A 4 -11.70 19.67 -62.65
C GLY A 4 -12.34 18.25 -62.61
N ASP A 5 -11.55 17.23 -62.25
CA ASP A 5 -11.91 16.09 -61.40
C ASP A 5 -11.80 14.62 -61.90
N GLU A 6 -11.19 13.84 -61.00
CA GLU A 6 -10.93 12.40 -60.76
C GLU A 6 -11.39 11.24 -61.66
N ARG A 7 -10.49 10.25 -61.84
CA ARG A 7 -10.56 8.87 -61.27
C ARG A 7 -9.53 7.93 -61.91
N ARG A 8 -8.80 7.14 -61.11
CA ARG A 8 -8.15 5.88 -61.55
C ARG A 8 -8.30 4.81 -60.46
N GLY A 9 -9.05 3.76 -60.78
CA GLY A 9 -8.85 2.43 -60.21
C GLY A 9 -7.85 1.65 -61.06
N PHE A 10 -7.20 0.65 -60.49
CA PHE A 10 -6.52 -0.37 -61.28
C PHE A 10 -6.61 -1.75 -60.63
N GLU A 11 -6.92 -2.69 -61.51
CA GLU A 11 -7.12 -4.13 -61.32
C GLU A 11 -5.82 -4.92 -61.22
N ALA A 12 -5.98 -6.17 -60.81
CA ALA A 12 -4.99 -7.20 -60.55
C ALA A 12 -4.32 -7.81 -61.79
N ALA A 13 -3.17 -8.49 -61.60
CA ALA A 13 -2.87 -9.77 -62.27
C ALA A 13 -1.66 -10.52 -61.66
N ARG A 14 -1.90 -11.80 -61.29
CA ARG A 14 -1.13 -13.05 -61.53
C ARG A 14 0.36 -13.10 -61.09
N GLY A 15 0.92 -14.16 -60.51
CA GLY A 15 0.51 -15.55 -60.25
C GLY A 15 1.80 -16.38 -59.99
N GLY A 16 1.74 -17.45 -59.18
CA GLY A 16 2.88 -18.33 -58.95
C GLY A 16 2.55 -19.51 -58.03
N ARG A 17 2.60 -20.72 -58.60
CA ARG A 17 2.33 -22.02 -57.94
C ARG A 17 3.59 -22.57 -57.26
N GLY A 18 3.41 -23.33 -56.18
CA GLY A 18 4.42 -24.24 -55.62
C GLY A 18 3.91 -25.02 -54.39
N TYR A 19 3.49 -26.27 -54.61
CA TYR A 19 3.16 -27.27 -53.59
C TYR A 19 4.43 -27.78 -52.89
N ASN A 20 4.38 -28.04 -51.57
CA ASN A 20 4.55 -29.40 -51.04
C ASN A 20 4.13 -29.54 -49.56
N SER A 21 3.54 -30.69 -49.27
CA SER A 21 2.93 -31.13 -48.02
C SER A 21 3.81 -32.15 -47.29
N HIS A 22 3.90 -32.11 -45.96
CA HIS A 22 4.12 -33.32 -45.16
C HIS A 22 3.41 -33.25 -43.80
N HIS A 23 2.45 -34.15 -43.62
CA HIS A 23 1.90 -34.63 -42.36
C HIS A 23 2.93 -35.48 -41.59
N ARG A 24 2.94 -35.39 -40.25
CA ARG A 24 2.65 -36.55 -39.39
C ARG A 24 2.37 -36.17 -37.94
N SER A 25 1.24 -36.69 -37.47
CA SER A 25 0.79 -36.83 -36.09
C SER A 25 1.53 -37.95 -35.36
N SER A 26 1.58 -37.90 -34.03
CA SER A 26 1.30 -39.06 -33.18
C SER A 26 1.06 -38.66 -31.72
N ASP A 27 -0.09 -39.08 -31.20
CA ASP A 27 -0.43 -39.24 -29.79
C ASP A 27 0.59 -40.11 -29.06
N LYS A 28 0.81 -39.84 -27.76
CA LYS A 28 0.89 -40.87 -26.71
C LYS A 28 0.37 -40.37 -25.36
N SER A 29 -0.55 -41.16 -24.83
CA SER A 29 -1.11 -41.21 -23.47
C SER A 29 -0.18 -41.87 -22.45
N GLY A 30 -0.38 -41.55 -21.17
CA GLY A 30 0.21 -42.18 -19.97
C GLY A 30 0.75 -41.07 -19.05
N GLY A 31 0.19 -40.74 -17.89
CA GLY A 31 -0.26 -41.64 -16.82
C GLY A 31 0.96 -41.99 -15.98
N ASP A 32 1.22 -41.24 -14.90
CA ASP A 32 1.95 -41.69 -13.71
C ASP A 32 1.85 -40.67 -12.57
N ASP A 33 1.25 -41.13 -11.48
CA ASP A 33 1.26 -40.53 -10.15
C ASP A 33 2.70 -40.56 -9.59
N ALA A 34 3.22 -39.41 -9.17
CA ALA A 34 4.44 -39.35 -8.37
C ALA A 34 4.22 -38.47 -7.14
N ALA A 35 4.09 -39.15 -6.01
CA ALA A 35 4.11 -38.58 -4.68
C ALA A 35 5.37 -37.71 -4.47
N PHE A 36 5.18 -36.55 -3.83
CA PHE A 36 6.23 -35.67 -3.38
C PHE A 36 6.97 -36.31 -2.18
N ASP A 37 8.14 -36.89 -2.44
CA ASP A 37 9.08 -37.38 -1.44
C ASP A 37 9.96 -36.23 -0.93
N GLY A 38 9.71 -35.80 0.32
CA GLY A 38 10.35 -34.68 1.01
C GLY A 38 11.75 -34.98 1.59
N SER A 39 12.58 -35.78 0.91
CA SER A 39 13.87 -36.23 1.46
C SER A 39 15.08 -35.99 0.56
N ARG A 40 15.25 -34.78 0.00
CA ARG A 40 16.54 -34.34 -0.57
C ARG A 40 16.82 -32.86 -0.28
N LEU A 41 17.40 -32.61 0.90
CA LEU A 41 18.07 -31.35 1.24
C LEU A 41 19.49 -31.36 0.66
N ASP A 42 19.79 -30.43 -0.24
CA ASP A 42 21.15 -30.13 -0.72
C ASP A 42 21.90 -29.28 0.32
N PRO A 43 23.02 -29.75 0.91
CA PRO A 43 23.72 -29.03 1.96
C PRO A 43 24.86 -28.19 1.36
N ARG A 44 24.53 -27.19 0.55
CA ARG A 44 25.50 -26.15 0.14
C ARG A 44 24.79 -24.83 -0.05
N PHE A 45 24.59 -24.05 1.01
CA PHE A 45 24.60 -22.58 1.02
C PHE A 45 24.43 -22.10 2.46
N GLY A 46 25.40 -22.44 3.31
CA GLY A 46 25.72 -21.64 4.47
C GLY A 46 26.80 -20.64 4.07
N GLN A 47 26.62 -19.37 4.46
CA GLN A 47 27.63 -18.39 4.90
C GLN A 47 27.10 -16.98 4.63
N GLY A 48 27.02 -16.19 5.70
CA GLY A 48 26.30 -14.94 5.74
C GLY A 48 26.98 -13.77 5.02
N HIS A 49 26.17 -12.88 4.48
CA HIS A 49 26.62 -11.55 4.04
C HIS A 49 26.06 -10.50 4.99
N ARG A 50 26.94 -10.09 5.90
CA ARG A 50 26.81 -8.95 6.80
C ARG A 50 27.06 -7.69 5.99
N TRP A 51 26.01 -6.90 5.76
CA TRP A 51 26.13 -5.59 5.10
C TRP A 51 26.87 -4.62 6.02
N TYR A 52 28.17 -4.40 5.75
CA TYR A 52 28.93 -3.31 6.35
C TYR A 52 28.94 -2.12 5.40
N PHE A 53 28.27 -1.05 5.81
CA PHE A 53 28.48 0.30 5.28
C PHE A 53 29.92 0.73 5.63
N GLN A 54 30.77 0.93 4.62
CA GLN A 54 32.06 1.61 4.81
C GLN A 54 31.87 3.12 4.64
N PRO A 55 32.18 3.96 5.64
CA PRO A 55 32.39 5.38 5.40
C PRO A 55 33.81 5.62 4.88
N ALA A 56 33.91 6.38 3.79
CA ALA A 56 35.16 6.87 3.21
C ALA A 56 35.96 7.67 4.26
N ARG A 57 37.24 7.32 4.42
CA ARG A 57 38.20 8.04 5.29
C ARG A 57 38.90 9.12 4.47
N SER A 58 38.66 10.38 4.81
CA SER A 58 39.58 11.49 4.54
C SER A 58 40.24 11.89 5.85
N PRO A 59 41.58 11.96 5.96
CA PRO A 59 42.23 12.37 7.21
C PRO A 59 42.24 13.89 7.34
N LEU A 60 41.62 14.41 8.41
CA LEU A 60 41.81 15.79 8.85
C LEU A 60 43.17 15.92 9.58
N PRO A 61 43.87 17.07 9.45
CA PRO A 61 45.15 17.29 10.12
C PRO A 61 44.96 17.49 11.63
N ARG A 62 45.85 16.90 12.43
CA ARG A 62 45.89 17.09 13.89
C ARG A 62 46.58 18.41 14.23
N PRO A 63 46.05 19.22 15.17
CA PRO A 63 46.79 20.35 15.70
C PRO A 63 47.82 19.89 16.75
N ASP A 64 48.95 20.57 16.69
CA ASP A 64 50.19 20.36 17.42
C ASP A 64 50.04 20.66 18.93
N ARG A 65 50.81 19.96 19.77
CA ARG A 65 50.66 19.94 21.23
C ARG A 65 51.96 20.36 21.93
N ARG A 66 52.20 21.67 22.07
CA ARG A 66 53.13 22.32 23.02
C ARG A 66 52.64 23.76 23.26
N ALA A 67 52.64 24.39 24.44
CA ALA A 67 52.94 24.03 25.81
C ALA A 67 52.29 25.08 26.77
N ARG A 68 52.04 24.65 28.02
CA ARG A 68 52.03 25.36 29.34
C ARG A 68 51.88 26.89 29.36
N THR A 69 51.01 27.48 30.19
CA THR A 69 51.09 27.61 31.68
C THR A 69 49.64 27.83 32.21
N GLY A 70 49.15 27.36 33.37
CA GLY A 70 49.66 27.27 34.73
C GLY A 70 48.79 28.17 35.62
N PHE A 71 47.84 27.65 36.42
CA PHE A 71 47.29 28.35 37.61
C PHE A 71 46.43 27.44 38.52
N GLY A 72 46.84 27.35 39.80
CA GLY A 72 45.97 27.31 41.00
C GLY A 72 45.07 26.10 41.29
N LYS A 73 45.54 25.16 42.12
CA LYS A 73 44.69 24.21 42.86
C LYS A 73 43.99 24.91 44.04
N LYS A 74 42.65 24.84 44.12
CA LYS A 74 41.90 24.91 45.38
C LYS A 74 40.92 23.75 45.46
N ARG A 75 41.08 22.93 46.51
CA ARG A 75 40.17 21.84 46.89
C ARG A 75 38.90 22.44 47.50
N MET A 76 37.73 21.93 47.14
CA MET A 76 36.48 22.21 47.84
C MET A 76 35.72 20.91 48.07
N THR A 77 35.32 20.71 49.32
CA THR A 77 34.68 19.54 49.91
C THR A 77 33.19 19.50 49.58
N LEU A 78 32.69 18.35 49.10
CA LEU A 78 31.24 18.10 48.96
C LEU A 78 30.63 17.77 50.32
N LYS A 79 29.68 18.60 50.77
CA LYS A 79 28.79 18.27 51.89
C LYS A 79 27.56 17.52 51.38
N LYS A 80 27.26 16.40 52.05
CA LYS A 80 26.04 15.59 51.90
C LYS A 80 24.82 16.39 52.37
N ALA A 81 23.71 16.27 51.65
CA ALA A 81 22.38 16.54 52.20
C ALA A 81 21.46 15.36 51.84
N ALA A 82 20.96 14.70 52.88
CA ALA A 82 19.90 13.72 52.84
C ALA A 82 18.67 14.34 53.50
N VAL A 83 17.47 14.18 52.93
CA VAL A 83 16.20 14.24 53.68
C VAL A 83 15.22 13.24 53.07
N LEU A 84 14.59 12.50 53.98
CA LEU A 84 13.60 11.44 53.87
C LEU A 84 12.18 11.91 53.52
N ALA A 85 11.33 10.88 53.31
CA ALA A 85 9.87 10.79 53.45
C ALA A 85 9.13 10.79 52.10
N GLY A 86 8.35 9.78 51.69
CA GLY A 86 7.64 8.76 52.47
C GLY A 86 6.20 9.20 52.72
N VAL A 87 5.26 8.51 52.05
CA VAL A 87 3.87 8.18 52.43
C VAL A 87 2.88 8.32 51.25
N SER A 88 2.29 7.18 50.89
CA SER A 88 1.10 6.99 50.07
C SER A 88 -0.17 7.32 50.85
N ILE A 89 -1.18 7.97 50.25
CA ILE A 89 -2.61 7.77 50.61
C ILE A 89 -3.46 7.90 49.34
N ALA A 90 -4.28 6.88 49.11
CA ALA A 90 -5.39 6.87 48.18
C ALA A 90 -6.66 7.47 48.82
N ALA A 91 -7.53 7.98 47.95
CA ALA A 91 -8.98 8.13 48.09
C ALA A 91 -9.59 9.36 48.79
N LEU A 92 -10.55 9.91 48.04
CA LEU A 92 -11.86 10.44 48.44
C LEU A 92 -12.01 11.94 48.76
N ALA A 93 -12.59 12.68 47.81
CA ALA A 93 -13.65 13.64 48.10
C ALA A 93 -14.57 13.79 46.89
N LEU A 94 -15.72 13.13 46.98
CA LEU A 94 -16.93 13.41 46.21
C LEU A 94 -17.58 14.70 46.74
N ALA A 95 -18.14 15.46 45.80
CA ALA A 95 -19.24 16.42 45.97
C ALA A 95 -18.99 17.77 46.67
N PHE A 96 -19.15 18.84 45.87
CA PHE A 96 -19.66 20.21 46.12
C PHE A 96 -18.85 21.16 45.23
N GLY A 97 -19.35 21.90 44.25
CA GLY A 97 -20.70 22.21 43.80
C GLY A 97 -20.56 23.24 42.65
N GLY A 98 -21.58 23.35 41.81
CA GLY A 98 -21.90 24.56 41.02
C GLY A 98 -20.78 25.25 40.25
N GLY A 99 -20.40 24.72 39.10
CA GLY A 99 -19.72 25.48 38.05
C GLY A 99 -20.48 25.32 36.75
N ALA A 100 -21.18 26.37 36.33
CA ALA A 100 -21.90 26.43 35.07
C ALA A 100 -21.00 26.02 33.89
N TYR A 101 -21.21 24.83 33.33
CA TYR A 101 -20.65 24.49 32.03
C TYR A 101 -21.46 25.25 30.97
N VAL A 102 -21.02 26.48 30.74
CA VAL A 102 -21.40 27.33 29.62
C VAL A 102 -21.33 26.48 28.35
N GLY A 103 -22.45 26.44 27.63
CA GLY A 103 -22.68 25.56 26.49
C GLY A 103 -21.59 25.65 25.45
N ARG A 104 -20.80 24.58 25.33
CA ARG A 104 -20.00 24.35 24.14
C ARG A 104 -20.96 23.84 23.07
N ARG A 105 -21.38 24.71 22.15
CA ARG A 105 -22.09 24.31 20.93
C ARG A 105 -21.24 23.25 20.25
N LEU A 106 -21.77 22.02 20.18
CA LEU A 106 -21.23 20.99 19.29
C LEU A 106 -21.27 21.57 17.86
N PRO A 107 -20.20 21.43 17.05
CA PRO A 107 -20.28 21.81 15.65
C PRO A 107 -21.41 21.01 14.99
N ALA A 108 -22.21 21.68 14.16
CA ALA A 108 -23.24 21.03 13.36
C ALA A 108 -22.59 19.91 12.52
N GLY A 109 -22.98 18.66 12.80
CA GLY A 109 -22.43 17.48 12.11
C GLY A 109 -22.23 16.22 12.96
N THR A 110 -22.56 16.22 14.26
CA THR A 110 -22.52 14.98 15.05
C THR A 110 -23.73 14.10 14.73
N VAL A 111 -23.54 13.19 13.77
CA VAL A 111 -24.39 12.02 13.60
C VAL A 111 -23.81 10.90 14.47
N LEU A 112 -24.39 10.67 15.64
CA LEU A 112 -24.28 9.38 16.33
C LEU A 112 -25.41 8.49 15.82
N ALA A 113 -25.22 7.92 14.62
CA ALA A 113 -26.12 6.90 14.10
C ALA A 113 -25.62 5.53 14.52
N GLY A 114 -26.38 4.93 15.43
CA GLY A 114 -26.18 3.60 15.98
C GLY A 114 -26.29 2.51 14.93
N GLY A 115 -25.39 1.55 15.08
CA GLY A 115 -25.17 0.38 14.25
C GLY A 115 -23.68 0.09 14.39
N ALA A 116 -23.28 -0.60 15.47
CA ALA A 116 -21.89 -1.03 15.64
C ALA A 116 -21.59 -2.02 14.52
N GLY A 117 -21.14 -1.50 13.38
CA GLY A 117 -20.65 -2.31 12.28
C GLY A 117 -19.58 -3.25 12.80
N ALA A 118 -19.59 -4.50 12.34
CA ALA A 118 -18.58 -5.46 12.73
C ALA A 118 -17.20 -4.85 12.42
N THR A 119 -16.33 -4.85 13.43
CA THR A 119 -14.95 -4.41 13.29
C THR A 119 -14.05 -5.59 13.58
N THR A 120 -13.22 -5.95 12.61
CA THR A 120 -12.27 -7.05 12.73
C THR A 120 -10.88 -6.52 12.46
N ILE A 121 -9.89 -7.02 13.22
CA ILE A 121 -8.49 -6.65 13.06
C ILE A 121 -7.70 -7.93 12.77
N HIS A 122 -6.86 -7.86 11.75
CA HIS A 122 -5.96 -8.92 11.32
C HIS A 122 -4.51 -8.44 11.43
N PHE A 123 -3.58 -9.36 11.70
CA PHE A 123 -2.18 -9.03 11.93
C PHE A 123 -1.22 -9.89 11.09
N ALA A 124 -0.31 -9.23 10.36
CA ALA A 124 0.88 -9.86 9.80
C ALA A 124 2.02 -9.83 10.82
N PRO A 125 2.98 -10.78 10.78
CA PRO A 125 3.05 -11.92 9.85
C PRO A 125 2.28 -13.16 10.33
N ALA A 126 1.55 -13.08 11.45
CA ALA A 126 0.79 -14.22 11.99
C ALA A 126 -0.28 -14.72 10.99
N GLU A 127 -0.89 -13.79 10.26
CA GLU A 127 -1.83 -14.05 9.18
C GLU A 127 -1.26 -13.61 7.82
N ASN A 128 -1.79 -14.19 6.74
CA ASN A 128 -1.56 -13.69 5.40
C ASN A 128 -2.66 -12.68 5.03
N LEU A 129 -2.38 -11.39 5.22
CA LEU A 129 -3.34 -10.31 4.98
C LEU A 129 -3.74 -10.16 3.51
N GLU A 130 -2.93 -10.67 2.57
CA GLU A 130 -3.29 -10.73 1.13
C GLU A 130 -4.59 -11.51 0.91
N ARG A 131 -4.78 -12.61 1.65
CA ARG A 131 -5.99 -13.44 1.52
C ARG A 131 -7.22 -12.68 2.00
N VAL A 132 -7.08 -11.89 3.06
CA VAL A 132 -8.14 -11.04 3.59
C VAL A 132 -8.52 -9.98 2.56
N ASP A 133 -7.53 -9.25 2.01
CA ASP A 133 -7.78 -8.23 0.99
C ASP A 133 -8.43 -8.79 -0.28
N VAL A 134 -7.94 -9.92 -0.80
CA VAL A 134 -8.51 -10.56 -2.00
C VAL A 134 -9.95 -10.99 -1.77
N GLU A 135 -10.27 -11.58 -0.63
CA GLU A 135 -11.63 -12.01 -0.30
C GLU A 135 -12.58 -10.81 -0.17
N LEU A 136 -12.15 -9.74 0.52
CA LEU A 136 -12.95 -8.52 0.66
C LEU A 136 -13.23 -7.88 -0.69
N ILE A 137 -12.21 -7.71 -1.54
CA ILE A 137 -12.36 -7.10 -2.87
C ILE A 137 -13.35 -7.89 -3.72
N ARG A 138 -13.32 -9.23 -3.67
CA ARG A 138 -14.23 -10.09 -4.45
C ARG A 138 -15.71 -9.89 -4.11
N GLN A 139 -16.02 -9.41 -2.91
CA GLN A 139 -17.37 -9.11 -2.46
C GLN A 139 -17.92 -7.78 -2.98
N ALA A 140 -17.13 -6.98 -3.69
CA ALA A 140 -17.60 -5.71 -4.26
C ALA A 140 -18.61 -5.93 -5.39
N THR A 141 -19.67 -5.13 -5.39
CA THR A 141 -20.77 -5.27 -6.34
C THR A 141 -21.02 -4.01 -7.17
N THR A 142 -20.61 -2.83 -6.68
CA THR A 142 -20.90 -1.54 -7.30
C THR A 142 -19.66 -0.68 -7.50
N ALA A 143 -18.86 -0.46 -6.45
CA ALA A 143 -17.72 0.43 -6.54
C ALA A 143 -16.65 0.17 -5.47
N ILE A 144 -15.41 0.48 -5.83
CA ILE A 144 -14.24 0.50 -4.95
C ILE A 144 -13.51 1.83 -5.11
N ASP A 145 -13.32 2.56 -4.01
CA ASP A 145 -12.37 3.68 -3.97
C ASP A 145 -11.11 3.23 -3.23
N PHE A 146 -9.98 3.19 -3.93
CA PHE A 146 -8.75 2.57 -3.46
C PHE A 146 -7.61 3.58 -3.39
N ALA A 147 -7.10 3.86 -2.19
CA ALA A 147 -5.95 4.74 -1.98
C ALA A 147 -4.76 3.95 -1.44
N ALA A 148 -3.66 3.94 -2.20
CA ALA A 148 -2.52 3.09 -1.89
C ALA A 148 -1.19 3.81 -2.03
N TYR A 149 -0.48 3.90 -0.91
CA TYR A 149 0.91 4.34 -0.89
C TYR A 149 1.77 3.41 -1.73
N VAL A 150 1.67 2.10 -1.53
CA VAL A 150 2.31 1.07 -2.36
C VAL A 150 1.24 0.09 -2.80
N LEU A 151 1.18 -0.17 -4.12
CA LEU A 151 0.40 -1.25 -4.73
C LEU A 151 1.33 -2.05 -5.64
N THR A 152 1.86 -3.16 -5.11
CA THR A 152 2.73 -4.09 -5.83
C THR A 152 2.35 -5.55 -5.65
N ASP A 153 1.35 -5.83 -4.80
CA ASP A 153 0.79 -7.16 -4.65
C ASP A 153 -0.05 -7.55 -5.88
N VAL A 154 0.39 -8.60 -6.58
CA VAL A 154 -0.23 -9.05 -7.84
C VAL A 154 -1.60 -9.67 -7.58
N ALA A 155 -1.81 -10.36 -6.47
CA ALA A 155 -3.09 -11.01 -6.18
C ALA A 155 -4.16 -9.97 -5.87
N VAL A 156 -3.82 -8.95 -5.07
CA VAL A 156 -4.71 -7.81 -4.81
C VAL A 156 -5.04 -7.06 -6.11
N THR A 157 -4.03 -6.78 -6.93
CA THR A 157 -4.23 -6.06 -8.20
C THR A 157 -5.14 -6.84 -9.16
N ARG A 158 -4.96 -8.16 -9.28
CA ARG A 158 -5.83 -9.02 -10.10
C ARG A 158 -7.25 -9.13 -9.57
N ALA A 159 -7.44 -9.14 -8.24
CA ALA A 159 -8.79 -9.13 -7.67
C ALA A 159 -9.55 -7.84 -8.04
N LEU A 160 -8.87 -6.69 -8.10
CA LEU A 160 -9.45 -5.44 -8.59
C LEU A 160 -9.83 -5.54 -10.07
N THR A 161 -8.95 -6.11 -10.90
CA THR A 161 -9.21 -6.33 -12.34
C THR A 161 -10.44 -7.22 -12.54
N GLU A 162 -10.48 -8.37 -11.85
CA GLU A 162 -11.60 -9.31 -11.86
C GLU A 162 -12.92 -8.59 -11.53
N ARG A 163 -12.91 -7.74 -10.50
CA ARG A 163 -14.13 -6.99 -10.14
C ARG A 163 -14.54 -5.97 -11.19
N ALA A 164 -13.60 -5.25 -11.77
CA ALA A 164 -13.88 -4.27 -12.80
C ALA A 164 -14.44 -4.93 -14.08
N ASP A 165 -13.92 -6.10 -14.48
CA ASP A 165 -14.47 -6.91 -15.58
C ASP A 165 -15.93 -7.33 -15.32
N HIS A 166 -16.30 -7.50 -14.05
CA HIS A 166 -17.68 -7.75 -13.61
C HIS A 166 -18.50 -6.47 -13.36
N GLY A 167 -18.08 -5.32 -13.90
CA GLY A 167 -18.84 -4.07 -13.89
C GLY A 167 -18.73 -3.22 -12.63
N VAL A 168 -17.83 -3.56 -11.70
CA VAL A 168 -17.56 -2.73 -10.51
C VAL A 168 -16.71 -1.53 -10.92
N VAL A 169 -17.12 -0.33 -10.53
CA VAL A 169 -16.32 0.88 -10.78
C VAL A 169 -15.14 0.92 -9.82
N VAL A 170 -13.90 1.00 -10.31
CA VAL A 170 -12.70 1.05 -9.49
C VAL A 170 -11.98 2.38 -9.68
N ARG A 171 -11.79 3.14 -8.60
CA ARG A 171 -11.02 4.39 -8.61
C ARG A 171 -9.73 4.22 -7.82
N LEU A 172 -8.58 4.32 -8.50
CA LEU A 172 -7.25 4.14 -7.91
C LEU A 172 -6.55 5.49 -7.69
N TYR A 173 -6.21 5.79 -6.44
CA TYR A 173 -5.39 6.94 -6.06
C TYR A 173 -4.02 6.46 -5.60
N LEU A 174 -3.01 6.66 -6.45
CA LEU A 174 -1.66 6.11 -6.26
C LEU A 174 -0.62 7.21 -6.05
N TYR A 175 0.50 6.88 -5.40
CA TYR A 175 1.61 7.80 -5.19
C TYR A 175 2.73 7.53 -6.21
N GLU A 176 3.17 8.58 -6.93
CA GLU A 176 4.06 8.45 -8.09
C GLU A 176 5.38 7.74 -7.76
N ASP A 177 6.02 8.10 -6.64
CA ASP A 177 7.32 7.55 -6.26
C ASP A 177 7.29 6.05 -5.93
N GLN A 178 6.10 5.49 -5.71
CA GLN A 178 5.89 4.12 -5.27
C GLN A 178 5.23 3.25 -6.34
N LEU A 179 5.08 3.76 -7.56
CA LEU A 179 4.63 2.95 -8.69
C LEU A 179 5.64 1.84 -9.00
N PRO A 180 5.16 0.62 -9.34
CA PRO A 180 6.05 -0.46 -9.74
C PRO A 180 6.86 -0.05 -10.99
N ARG A 181 8.16 -0.36 -10.98
CA ARG A 181 9.08 0.01 -12.07
C ARG A 181 9.29 -1.10 -13.11
N GLY A 182 8.76 -2.30 -12.87
CA GLY A 182 8.90 -3.45 -13.77
C GLY A 182 8.32 -4.75 -13.21
N GLY A 183 8.46 -5.82 -14.01
CA GLY A 183 8.05 -7.17 -13.64
C GLY A 183 6.53 -7.36 -13.51
N ALA A 184 6.14 -8.45 -12.84
CA ALA A 184 4.74 -8.82 -12.68
C ALA A 184 3.86 -7.72 -12.02
N PRO A 185 4.32 -6.95 -11.01
CA PRO A 185 3.52 -5.86 -10.45
C PRO A 185 3.20 -4.75 -11.46
N LEU A 186 4.15 -4.38 -12.32
CA LEU A 186 3.90 -3.37 -13.36
C LEU A 186 2.89 -3.89 -14.39
N ALA A 187 3.08 -5.12 -14.87
CA ALA A 187 2.18 -5.73 -15.84
C ALA A 187 0.73 -5.83 -15.28
N ALA A 188 0.57 -6.27 -14.04
CA ALA A 188 -0.75 -6.35 -13.39
C ALA A 188 -1.40 -4.96 -13.24
N LEU A 189 -0.62 -3.94 -12.87
CA LEU A 189 -1.15 -2.57 -12.75
C LEU A 189 -1.54 -2.00 -14.13
N GLN A 190 -0.78 -2.28 -15.17
CA GLN A 190 -1.11 -1.86 -16.54
C GLN A 190 -2.40 -2.51 -17.04
N GLU A 191 -2.55 -3.82 -16.81
CA GLU A 191 -3.77 -4.57 -17.09
C GLU A 191 -4.98 -3.95 -16.37
N LEU A 192 -4.88 -3.77 -15.05
CA LEU A 192 -5.94 -3.13 -14.26
C LEU A 192 -6.32 -1.75 -14.79
N ARG A 193 -5.34 -0.92 -15.15
CA ARG A 193 -5.60 0.43 -15.70
C ARG A 193 -6.25 0.42 -17.09
N ALA A 194 -6.09 -0.66 -17.84
CA ALA A 194 -6.69 -0.82 -19.16
C ALA A 194 -8.12 -1.40 -19.08
N THR A 195 -8.52 -1.96 -17.92
CA THR A 195 -9.85 -2.54 -17.72
C THR A 195 -10.95 -1.46 -17.72
N PRO A 196 -12.05 -1.65 -18.47
CA PRO A 196 -13.19 -0.74 -18.43
C PRO A 196 -13.75 -0.55 -17.01
N GLY A 197 -14.13 0.69 -16.68
CA GLY A 197 -14.62 1.03 -15.34
C GLY A 197 -13.52 1.31 -14.31
N VAL A 198 -12.24 1.23 -14.71
CA VAL A 198 -11.11 1.63 -13.86
C VAL A 198 -10.64 3.04 -14.20
N GLU A 199 -10.66 3.91 -13.20
CA GLU A 199 -10.04 5.23 -13.27
C GLU A 199 -8.83 5.30 -12.36
N THR A 200 -7.73 5.90 -12.81
CA THR A 200 -6.52 6.07 -12.00
C THR A 200 -6.07 7.51 -11.98
N ARG A 201 -5.77 8.00 -10.77
CA ARG A 201 -5.09 9.28 -10.54
C ARG A 201 -3.79 9.05 -9.80
N ILE A 202 -2.76 9.77 -10.25
CA ILE A 202 -1.42 9.68 -9.68
C ILE A 202 -1.12 10.99 -8.96
N LYS A 203 -0.71 10.86 -7.70
CA LYS A 203 -0.26 11.96 -6.86
C LYS A 203 1.24 12.15 -7.04
N SER A 204 1.63 13.26 -7.68
CA SER A 204 3.02 13.61 -8.04
C SER A 204 3.64 14.79 -7.30
N ALA A 205 2.86 15.60 -6.57
CA ALA A 205 3.36 16.81 -5.91
C ALA A 205 2.64 17.10 -4.59
N GLY A 206 3.21 17.90 -3.69
CA GLY A 206 2.58 18.30 -2.42
C GLY A 206 2.73 17.28 -1.30
N ALA A 207 1.79 17.27 -0.35
CA ALA A 207 1.86 16.37 0.81
C ALA A 207 1.87 14.88 0.40
N LEU A 208 2.67 14.09 1.13
CA LEU A 208 2.81 12.65 0.94
C LEU A 208 1.44 11.95 1.05
N MET A 209 1.08 11.17 0.02
CA MET A 209 -0.09 10.29 0.09
C MET A 209 0.32 8.97 0.74
N HIS A 210 -0.03 8.76 2.02
CA HIS A 210 0.42 7.59 2.77
C HIS A 210 -0.72 6.63 3.17
N LEU A 211 -1.89 6.77 2.53
CA LEU A 211 -3.05 5.91 2.80
C LEU A 211 -2.83 4.49 2.28
N LYS A 212 -3.41 3.53 2.98
CA LYS A 212 -3.37 2.09 2.68
C LYS A 212 -4.76 1.53 2.96
N GLY A 213 -5.71 1.92 2.13
CA GLY A 213 -7.10 1.61 2.42
C GLY A 213 -8.00 1.82 1.24
N TYR A 214 -9.17 1.20 1.35
CA TYR A 214 -10.21 1.27 0.35
C TYR A 214 -11.57 1.13 0.99
N GLN A 215 -12.59 1.67 0.35
CA GLN A 215 -13.98 1.38 0.66
C GLN A 215 -14.59 0.50 -0.41
N ILE A 216 -15.57 -0.32 -0.02
CA ILE A 216 -16.38 -1.14 -0.92
C ILE A 216 -17.85 -0.75 -0.75
N ASP A 217 -18.52 -0.47 -1.87
CA ASP A 217 -19.98 -0.27 -2.00
C ASP A 217 -20.61 0.74 -1.02
N GLY A 218 -19.81 1.66 -0.47
CA GLY A 218 -20.25 2.59 0.58
C GLY A 218 -20.66 1.90 1.90
N ARG A 219 -20.29 0.62 2.10
CA ARG A 219 -20.67 -0.17 3.28
C ARG A 219 -19.49 -0.60 4.15
N LEU A 220 -18.32 -0.80 3.54
CA LEU A 220 -17.14 -1.38 4.19
C LEU A 220 -15.92 -0.49 3.97
N LEU A 221 -15.10 -0.34 5.02
CA LEU A 221 -13.79 0.29 4.95
C LEU A 221 -12.72 -0.71 5.38
N ARG A 222 -11.71 -0.91 4.52
CA ARG A 222 -10.42 -1.53 4.89
C ARG A 222 -9.38 -0.44 5.11
N THR A 223 -8.71 -0.46 6.24
CA THR A 223 -7.59 0.45 6.57
C THR A 223 -6.50 -0.28 7.37
N GLY A 224 -5.48 0.43 7.83
CA GLY A 224 -4.39 -0.11 8.66
C GLY A 224 -3.01 0.32 8.22
N SER A 225 -1.99 -0.27 8.82
CA SER A 225 -0.57 -0.01 8.52
C SER A 225 -0.03 -0.80 7.32
N ALA A 226 -0.71 -1.89 6.92
CA ALA A 226 -0.26 -2.77 5.86
C ALA A 226 -0.37 -2.13 4.46
N ASN A 227 0.78 -1.88 3.82
CA ASN A 227 0.87 -1.60 2.39
C ASN A 227 0.41 -2.81 1.55
N PHE A 228 -0.11 -2.58 0.34
CA PHE A 228 -0.51 -3.63 -0.60
C PHE A 228 0.70 -4.19 -1.34
N SER A 229 1.59 -4.84 -0.59
CA SER A 229 2.82 -5.48 -1.07
C SER A 229 3.06 -6.79 -0.33
N ALA A 230 3.82 -7.70 -0.93
CA ALA A 230 4.16 -8.97 -0.29
C ALA A 230 4.90 -8.79 1.05
N SER A 231 5.71 -7.74 1.22
CA SER A 231 6.34 -7.44 2.51
C SER A 231 5.33 -6.93 3.53
N GLY A 232 4.46 -5.99 3.14
CA GLY A 232 3.47 -5.38 4.01
C GLY A 232 2.41 -6.38 4.50
N LEU A 233 1.95 -7.26 3.61
CA LEU A 233 0.83 -8.17 3.88
C LEU A 233 1.25 -9.50 4.53
N LYS A 234 2.55 -9.86 4.49
CA LYS A 234 2.99 -11.22 4.87
C LYS A 234 4.22 -11.26 5.80
N ARG A 235 5.02 -10.20 5.89
CA ARG A 235 6.37 -10.27 6.50
C ARG A 235 6.65 -9.20 7.53
N GLN A 236 5.98 -8.06 7.47
CA GLN A 236 6.14 -6.95 8.41
C GLN A 236 5.05 -7.01 9.48
N ASP A 237 5.39 -6.55 10.68
CA ASP A 237 4.39 -6.32 11.74
C ASP A 237 3.46 -5.19 11.29
N ASN A 238 2.29 -5.58 10.78
CA ASN A 238 1.27 -4.66 10.32
C ASN A 238 -0.11 -5.16 10.73
N ASP A 239 -1.03 -4.21 10.85
CA ASP A 239 -2.45 -4.43 11.01
C ASP A 239 -3.21 -4.14 9.70
N LEU A 240 -4.30 -4.88 9.54
CA LEU A 240 -5.39 -4.61 8.60
C LEU A 240 -6.67 -4.58 9.42
N ILE A 241 -7.40 -3.48 9.33
CA ILE A 241 -8.66 -3.24 10.04
C ILE A 241 -9.79 -3.22 9.02
N VAL A 242 -10.80 -4.05 9.24
CA VAL A 242 -12.05 -4.08 8.47
C VAL A 242 -13.15 -3.48 9.32
N ILE A 243 -13.86 -2.49 8.79
CA ILE A 243 -14.97 -1.81 9.46
C ILE A 243 -16.19 -1.89 8.55
N GLU A 244 -17.17 -2.72 8.91
CA GLU A 244 -18.44 -2.87 8.19
C GLU A 244 -19.47 -1.84 8.64
N ALA A 245 -19.17 -0.56 8.41
CA ALA A 245 -20.07 0.53 8.76
C ALA A 245 -20.13 1.57 7.64
N ARG A 246 -21.35 1.87 7.18
CA ARG A 246 -21.62 2.94 6.20
C ARG A 246 -20.99 4.27 6.61
N ALA A 247 -21.07 4.63 7.88
CA ALA A 247 -20.49 5.87 8.40
C ALA A 247 -18.97 5.94 8.19
N ALA A 248 -18.26 4.82 8.35
CA ALA A 248 -16.81 4.73 8.14
C ALA A 248 -16.46 4.78 6.64
N ALA A 249 -17.17 4.01 5.81
CA ALA A 249 -17.01 4.03 4.36
C ALA A 249 -17.28 5.43 3.78
N ASP A 250 -18.35 6.10 4.21
CA ASP A 250 -18.68 7.47 3.81
C ASP A 250 -17.62 8.48 4.26
N ALA A 251 -17.06 8.32 5.46
CA ALA A 251 -15.99 9.19 5.95
C ALA A 251 -14.72 9.04 5.11
N PHE A 252 -14.33 7.81 4.79
CA PHE A 252 -13.22 7.54 3.87
C PHE A 252 -13.52 8.12 2.49
N LYS A 253 -14.70 7.86 1.93
CA LYS A 253 -15.11 8.36 0.61
C LYS A 253 -15.06 9.88 0.53
N ARG A 254 -15.55 10.62 1.54
CA ARG A 254 -15.45 12.09 1.57
C ARG A 254 -14.00 12.57 1.49
N ASN A 255 -13.10 11.95 2.23
CA ASN A 255 -11.68 12.28 2.15
C ASN A 255 -11.09 11.86 0.78
N PHE A 256 -11.48 10.70 0.26
CA PHE A 256 -11.08 10.20 -1.05
C PHE A 256 -11.44 11.20 -2.15
N GLU A 257 -12.68 11.72 -2.19
CA GLU A 257 -13.07 12.75 -3.16
C GLU A 257 -12.19 14.00 -3.06
N ALA A 258 -11.88 14.43 -1.83
CA ALA A 258 -11.06 15.61 -1.59
C ALA A 258 -9.62 15.45 -2.11
N ILE A 259 -9.01 14.26 -1.94
CA ILE A 259 -7.66 13.98 -2.48
C ILE A 259 -7.70 13.68 -3.98
N TRP A 260 -8.76 13.00 -4.46
CA TRP A 260 -9.00 12.68 -5.85
C TRP A 260 -9.02 13.95 -6.69
N ALA A 261 -9.80 14.96 -6.28
CA ALA A 261 -9.92 16.25 -6.94
C ALA A 261 -8.58 17.02 -7.06
N ARG A 262 -7.58 16.74 -6.21
CA ARG A 262 -6.27 17.39 -6.23
C ARG A 262 -5.27 16.75 -7.19
N ALA A 263 -5.50 15.50 -7.61
CA ALA A 263 -4.56 14.78 -8.46
C ALA A 263 -4.87 14.99 -9.93
N GLN A 264 -3.81 14.92 -10.74
CA GLN A 264 -3.91 14.90 -12.19
C GLN A 264 -4.35 13.49 -12.63
N ALA A 265 -5.18 13.42 -13.66
CA ALA A 265 -5.54 12.15 -14.28
C ALA A 265 -4.27 11.49 -14.86
N ALA A 266 -4.09 10.19 -14.66
CA ALA A 266 -2.97 9.49 -15.29
C ALA A 266 -3.20 9.44 -16.81
N ALA A 267 -2.22 9.88 -17.59
CA ALA A 267 -2.27 9.69 -19.04
C ALA A 267 -2.34 8.19 -19.35
N VAL A 268 -3.31 7.81 -20.18
CA VAL A 268 -3.39 6.48 -20.78
C VAL A 268 -2.34 6.49 -21.89
N ASN A 269 -1.24 5.79 -21.68
CA ASN A 269 -0.21 5.54 -22.68
C ASN A 269 -0.33 4.11 -23.17
#